data_AF-A0A954L916-F1
#
_entry.id   AF-A0A954L916-F1
#
_cell.length_a   1.000
_cell.length_b   1.000
_cell.length_c   1.000
_cell.angle_alpha   90.00
_cell.angle_beta   90.00
_cell.angle_gamma   90.00
#
_symmetry.space_group_name_H-M   'P 1'
#
loop_
_entity.id
_entity.type
_entity.pdbx_description
1 polymer ?
#
loop_
_entity_poly.entity_id
_entity_poly.type
_entity_poly.pdbx_seq_one_letter_code
_entity_poly.pdbx_strand_id
1 'polypeptide(L)'
;QADVAAHDMEHGIEVLLPIIHELAPTARVTGVVIGRGDVARCDEIAEGLATVLKEYNRPVLLVISSDMNHFATDEENRRLDALALEQFDALNEEELYRVCRRNRISMCGLLPAVIVLRTLKKMNCLQRCIAVGYGTSADVSGQKERVVGYAGRQLLSKG
;
A
#
# COMPACT_ATOMS: atom_id res chain seq x y z
N GLN A 1 16.05 20.61 7.55
CA GLN A 1 15.48 20.33 8.88
C GLN A 1 14.40 19.28 8.66
N ALA A 2 14.51 18.11 9.29
CA ALA A 2 13.49 17.07 9.19
C ALA A 2 12.25 17.53 9.94
N ASP A 3 11.10 17.51 9.27
CA ASP A 3 9.81 17.83 9.88
C ASP A 3 9.34 16.62 10.69
N VAL A 4 9.83 16.55 11.94
CA VAL A 4 9.66 15.40 12.84
C VAL A 4 8.18 15.20 13.21
N ALA A 5 7.38 16.27 13.22
CA ALA A 5 5.98 16.25 13.64
C ALA A 5 5.07 15.39 12.74
N ALA A 6 5.41 15.23 11.45
CA ALA A 6 4.67 14.36 10.54
C ALA A 6 4.95 12.86 10.76
N HIS A 7 6.05 12.53 11.46
CA HIS A 7 6.51 11.16 11.70
C HIS A 7 6.23 10.68 13.14
N ASP A 8 5.98 11.58 14.10
CA ASP A 8 5.80 11.26 15.53
C ASP A 8 4.61 10.32 15.84
N MET A 9 3.67 10.12 14.91
CA MET A 9 2.58 9.14 15.03
C MET A 9 2.53 8.12 13.88
N GLU A 10 3.59 8.04 13.07
CA GLU A 10 3.70 7.12 11.95
C GLU A 10 4.63 5.96 12.35
N HIS A 11 4.07 4.75 12.41
CA HIS A 11 4.84 3.54 12.76
C HIS A 11 5.01 2.58 11.57
N GLY A 12 4.33 2.83 10.44
CA GLY A 12 4.31 1.93 9.30
C GLY A 12 5.64 1.87 8.57
N ILE A 13 6.39 2.98 8.51
CA ILE A 13 7.75 3.00 7.96
C ILE A 13 8.71 2.31 8.93
N GLU A 14 8.62 2.58 10.23
CA GLU A 14 9.50 2.01 11.26
C GLU A 14 9.44 0.49 11.32
N VAL A 15 8.27 -0.12 11.10
CA VAL A 15 8.09 -1.58 11.08
C VAL A 15 8.80 -2.24 9.89
N LEU A 16 8.94 -1.55 8.76
CA LEU A 16 9.59 -2.09 7.56
C LEU A 16 11.12 -1.93 7.58
N LEU A 17 11.66 -0.96 8.32
CA LEU A 17 13.09 -0.69 8.36
C LEU A 17 13.94 -1.90 8.77
N PRO A 18 13.58 -2.69 9.81
CA PRO A 18 14.34 -3.90 10.16
C PRO A 18 14.34 -4.95 9.05
N ILE A 19 13.21 -5.14 8.38
CA ILE A 19 13.08 -6.11 7.28
C ILE A 19 13.94 -5.68 6.08
N ILE A 20 13.89 -4.39 5.72
CA ILE A 20 14.71 -3.85 4.63
C ILE A 20 16.20 -3.91 4.99
N HIS A 21 16.56 -3.62 6.24
CA HIS A 21 17.96 -3.69 6.69
C HIS A 21 18.53 -5.11 6.58
N GLU A 22 17.74 -6.12 6.96
CA GLU A 22 18.14 -7.53 6.85
C GLU A 22 18.24 -8.00 5.39
N LEU A 23 17.23 -7.70 4.56
CA LEU A 23 17.15 -8.21 3.19
C LEU A 23 18.00 -7.42 2.18
N ALA A 24 18.21 -6.13 2.43
CA ALA A 24 18.89 -5.20 1.54
C ALA A 24 19.71 -4.17 2.33
N PRO A 25 20.79 -4.58 3.03
CA PRO A 25 21.53 -3.73 3.98
C PRO A 25 22.18 -2.48 3.36
N THR A 26 22.34 -2.45 2.03
CA THR A 26 22.90 -1.30 1.29
C THR A 26 21.84 -0.40 0.66
N ALA A 27 20.55 -0.72 0.83
CA ALA A 27 19.46 0.09 0.32
C ALA A 27 19.42 1.46 1.00
N ARG A 28 19.13 2.49 0.20
CA ARG A 28 18.81 3.83 0.73
C ARG A 28 17.30 3.96 0.78
N VAL A 29 16.77 4.23 1.98
CA VAL A 29 15.34 4.32 2.22
C VAL A 29 14.94 5.78 2.38
N THR A 30 13.88 6.17 1.67
CA THR A 30 13.21 7.46 1.85
C THR A 30 11.77 7.19 2.27
N GLY A 31 11.41 7.63 3.47
CA GLY A 31 10.03 7.58 3.96
C GLY A 31 9.18 8.66 3.31
N VAL A 32 7.97 8.30 2.87
CA VAL A 32 6.97 9.25 2.36
C VAL A 32 5.67 9.00 3.10
N VAL A 33 5.30 9.94 3.97
CA VAL A 33 4.06 9.87 4.74
C VAL A 33 2.92 10.50 3.94
N ILE A 34 1.87 9.72 3.67
CA ILE A 34 0.67 10.20 3.00
C ILE A 34 -0.41 10.46 4.05
N GLY A 35 -0.73 11.74 4.25
CA GLY A 35 -1.81 12.17 5.13
C GLY A 35 -3.19 12.01 4.48
N ARG A 36 -4.17 12.78 4.98
CA ARG A 36 -5.52 12.80 4.39
C ARG A 36 -5.50 13.49 3.02
N GLY A 37 -6.24 12.92 2.06
CA GLY A 37 -6.37 13.46 0.72
C GLY A 37 -7.56 12.89 -0.03
N ASP A 38 -7.75 13.38 -1.25
CA ASP A 38 -8.71 12.87 -2.21
C ASP A 38 -7.99 12.30 -3.44
N VAL A 39 -8.78 11.80 -4.38
CA VAL A 39 -8.30 11.19 -5.62
C VAL A 39 -7.57 12.20 -6.52
N ALA A 40 -7.91 13.49 -6.46
CA ALA A 40 -7.26 14.51 -7.27
C ALA A 40 -5.81 14.71 -6.80
N ARG A 41 -5.60 14.86 -5.48
CA ARG A 41 -4.25 14.93 -4.89
C ARG A 41 -3.42 13.68 -5.15
N CYS A 42 -4.06 12.51 -5.21
CA CYS A 42 -3.35 11.28 -5.57
C CYS A 42 -2.78 11.33 -6.99
N ASP A 43 -3.45 11.98 -7.94
CA ASP A 43 -2.94 12.11 -9.32
C ASP A 43 -1.74 13.06 -9.40
N GLU A 44 -1.80 14.19 -8.69
CA GLU A 44 -0.69 15.15 -8.62
C GLU A 44 0.58 14.52 -8.03
N ILE A 45 0.44 13.78 -6.92
CA ILE A 45 1.56 13.06 -6.31
C ILE A 45 2.09 11.98 -7.27
N ALA A 46 1.19 11.24 -7.93
CA ALA A 46 1.59 10.19 -8.85
C ALA A 46 2.37 10.73 -10.06
N GLU A 47 1.98 11.89 -10.58
CA GLU A 47 2.67 12.60 -11.67
C GLU A 47 4.08 13.07 -11.24
N GLY A 48 4.17 13.67 -10.06
CA GLY A 48 5.45 14.09 -9.48
C GLY A 48 6.41 12.92 -9.27
N LEU A 49 5.91 11.83 -8.67
CA LEU A 49 6.69 10.61 -8.48
C LEU A 49 7.13 10.00 -9.83
N ALA A 50 6.24 9.92 -10.82
CA ALA A 50 6.58 9.39 -12.13
C ALA A 50 7.68 10.20 -12.81
N THR A 51 7.63 11.54 -12.70
CA THR A 51 8.68 12.44 -13.22
C THR A 51 10.02 12.17 -12.54
N VAL A 52 10.04 12.19 -11.19
CA VAL A 52 11.27 11.96 -10.42
C VAL A 52 11.86 10.59 -10.71
N LEU A 53 11.05 9.53 -10.76
CA LEU A 53 11.52 8.16 -11.01
C LEU A 53 12.03 7.96 -12.44
N LYS A 54 11.48 8.64 -13.44
CA LYS A 54 11.99 8.60 -14.82
C LYS A 54 13.37 9.25 -14.95
N GLU A 55 13.63 10.31 -14.20
CA GLU A 55 14.93 10.99 -14.17
C GLU A 55 15.96 10.27 -13.28
N TYR A 56 15.48 9.42 -12.37
CA TYR A 56 16.32 8.66 -11.46
C TYR A 56 16.94 7.43 -12.17
N ASN A 57 18.18 7.56 -12.62
CA ASN A 57 18.93 6.51 -13.34
C ASN A 57 19.38 5.30 -12.47
N ARG A 58 18.61 4.92 -11.45
CA ARG A 58 18.89 3.75 -10.60
C ARG A 58 17.60 2.98 -10.33
N PRO A 59 17.68 1.66 -10.15
CA PRO A 59 16.51 0.87 -9.74
C PRO A 59 15.91 1.40 -8.44
N VAL A 60 14.59 1.56 -8.41
CA VAL A 60 13.83 1.98 -7.23
C VAL A 60 12.75 0.93 -6.95
N LEU A 61 12.65 0.53 -5.69
CA LEU A 61 11.52 -0.25 -5.19
C LEU A 61 10.53 0.69 -4.50
N LEU A 62 9.29 0.71 -4.96
CA LEU A 62 8.18 1.35 -4.26
C LEU A 62 7.57 0.34 -3.29
N VAL A 63 7.50 0.71 -2.01
CA VAL A 63 6.92 -0.14 -0.97
C VAL A 63 5.70 0.58 -0.39
N ILE A 64 4.57 -0.13 -0.34
CA ILE A 64 3.33 0.33 0.32
C ILE A 64 3.23 -0.39 1.66
N SER A 65 3.31 0.35 2.76
CA SER A 65 3.01 -0.18 4.09
C SER A 65 1.50 -0.08 4.35
N SER A 66 0.83 -1.21 4.53
CA SER A 66 -0.63 -1.24 4.73
C SER A 66 -1.10 -2.51 5.43
N ASP A 67 -1.95 -2.33 6.44
CA ASP A 67 -2.95 -3.30 6.82
C ASP A 67 -4.19 -3.17 5.93
N MET A 68 -5.04 -4.21 5.93
CA MET A 68 -6.32 -4.23 5.23
C MET A 68 -7.44 -3.71 6.15
N ASN A 69 -8.60 -4.37 6.19
CA ASN A 69 -9.67 -3.93 7.07
C ASN A 69 -9.37 -4.24 8.55
N HIS A 70 -9.85 -3.36 9.42
CA HIS A 70 -9.72 -3.43 10.86
C HIS A 70 -11.07 -3.70 11.53
N PHE A 71 -11.01 -4.56 12.54
CA PHE A 71 -11.95 -4.68 13.64
C PHE A 71 -13.37 -5.15 13.25
N ALA A 72 -13.50 -5.88 12.15
CA ALA A 72 -14.67 -6.72 11.88
C ALA A 72 -14.45 -8.15 12.42
N THR A 73 -15.50 -8.99 12.36
CA THR A 73 -15.34 -10.44 12.55
C THR A 73 -14.44 -11.01 11.44
N ASP A 74 -13.77 -12.13 11.69
CA ASP A 74 -12.86 -12.74 10.69
C ASP A 74 -13.55 -12.99 9.35
N GLU A 75 -14.78 -13.49 9.37
CA GLU A 75 -15.59 -13.70 8.16
C GLU A 75 -15.84 -12.39 7.39
N GLU A 76 -16.30 -11.34 8.07
CA GLU A 76 -16.59 -10.06 7.43
C GLU A 76 -15.30 -9.35 6.97
N ASN A 77 -14.21 -9.48 7.73
CA ASN A 77 -12.92 -8.92 7.36
C ASN A 77 -12.42 -9.55 6.06
N ARG A 78 -12.47 -10.88 5.95
CA ARG A 78 -12.10 -11.60 4.72
C ARG A 78 -12.96 -11.19 3.53
N ARG A 79 -14.27 -11.01 3.74
CA ARG A 79 -15.18 -10.53 2.70
C ARG A 79 -14.82 -9.12 2.23
N LEU A 80 -14.60 -8.18 3.14
CA LEU A 80 -14.25 -6.80 2.82
C LEU A 80 -12.87 -6.70 2.16
N ASP A 81 -11.87 -7.40 2.70
CA ASP A 81 -10.52 -7.44 2.15
C ASP A 81 -10.51 -8.02 0.74
N ALA A 82 -11.28 -9.08 0.48
CA ALA A 82 -11.40 -9.66 -0.86
C ALA A 82 -11.91 -8.65 -1.89
N LEU A 83 -12.89 -7.81 -1.53
CA LEU A 83 -13.40 -6.75 -2.42
C LEU A 83 -12.31 -5.73 -2.77
N ALA A 84 -11.48 -5.33 -1.81
CA ALA A 84 -10.38 -4.40 -2.07
C ALA A 84 -9.27 -5.07 -2.90
N LEU A 85 -8.87 -6.28 -2.52
CA LEU A 85 -7.80 -7.03 -3.17
C LEU A 85 -8.15 -7.41 -4.60
N GLU A 86 -9.41 -7.71 -4.92
CA GLU A 86 -9.86 -7.95 -6.29
C GLU A 86 -9.53 -6.76 -7.20
N GLN A 87 -9.79 -5.54 -6.74
CA GLN A 87 -9.50 -4.33 -7.53
C GLN A 87 -8.02 -4.00 -7.57
N PHE A 88 -7.28 -4.23 -6.48
CA PHE A 88 -5.82 -4.07 -6.46
C PHE A 88 -5.15 -5.06 -7.42
N ASP A 89 -5.56 -6.32 -7.41
CA ASP A 89 -5.01 -7.40 -8.23
C ASP A 89 -5.37 -7.19 -9.72
N ALA A 90 -6.54 -6.61 -10.00
CA ALA A 90 -6.94 -6.15 -11.33
C ALA A 90 -6.27 -4.84 -11.78
N LEU A 91 -5.38 -4.26 -10.96
CA LEU A 91 -4.70 -2.99 -11.21
C LEU A 91 -5.68 -1.84 -11.48
N ASN A 92 -6.82 -1.83 -10.78
CA ASN A 92 -7.89 -0.84 -10.93
C ASN A 92 -7.92 0.09 -9.72
N GLU A 93 -7.04 1.10 -9.70
CA GLU A 93 -6.92 2.07 -8.60
C GLU A 93 -8.19 2.88 -8.37
N GLU A 94 -8.96 3.16 -9.42
CA GLU A 94 -10.17 3.97 -9.32
C GLU A 94 -11.28 3.18 -8.62
N GLU A 95 -11.50 1.93 -9.04
CA GLU A 95 -12.48 1.08 -8.38
C GLU A 95 -11.99 0.60 -7.01
N LEU A 96 -10.68 0.40 -6.79
CA LEU A 96 -10.12 0.16 -5.46
C LEU A 96 -10.52 1.28 -4.49
N TYR A 97 -10.31 2.53 -4.87
CA TYR A 97 -10.73 3.68 -4.07
C TYR A 97 -12.24 3.68 -3.83
N ARG A 98 -13.05 3.51 -4.90
CA ARG A 98 -14.51 3.52 -4.80
C ARG A 98 -15.06 2.41 -3.92
N VAL A 99 -14.58 1.16 -4.08
CA VAL A 99 -14.98 0.01 -3.27
C VAL A 99 -14.64 0.22 -1.81
N CYS A 100 -13.43 0.69 -1.49
CA CYS A 100 -13.04 0.95 -0.12
C CYS A 100 -13.91 2.03 0.53
N ARG A 101 -14.20 3.12 -0.20
CA ARG A 101 -15.08 4.19 0.29
C ARG A 101 -16.53 3.74 0.45
N ARG A 102 -17.08 3.01 -0.54
CA ARG A 102 -18.46 2.51 -0.55
C ARG A 102 -18.72 1.53 0.58
N ASN A 103 -17.79 0.61 0.82
CA ASN A 103 -17.92 -0.44 1.83
C ASN A 103 -17.28 -0.06 3.19
N ARG A 104 -16.76 1.17 3.33
CA ARG A 104 -16.07 1.66 4.54
C ARG A 104 -14.91 0.75 4.98
N ILE A 105 -14.16 0.23 4.01
CA ILE A 105 -12.96 -0.59 4.26
C ILE A 105 -11.88 0.32 4.84
N SER A 106 -11.38 -0.05 6.01
CA SER A 106 -10.44 0.74 6.80
C SER A 106 -8.97 0.49 6.43
N MET A 107 -8.69 0.09 5.18
CA MET A 107 -7.35 -0.13 4.65
C MET A 107 -6.49 1.13 4.84
N CYS A 108 -5.45 1.06 5.67
CA CYS A 108 -4.69 2.25 6.06
C CYS A 108 -3.80 2.79 4.93
N GLY A 109 -3.35 1.92 4.02
CA GLY A 109 -2.55 2.27 2.85
C GLY A 109 -3.36 2.49 1.57
N LEU A 110 -4.66 2.78 1.64
CA LEU A 110 -5.49 3.01 0.46
C LEU A 110 -4.94 4.10 -0.48
N LEU A 111 -4.62 5.29 0.06
CA LEU A 111 -4.10 6.38 -0.76
C LEU A 111 -2.70 6.07 -1.32
N PRO A 112 -1.73 5.55 -0.52
CA PRO A 112 -0.47 5.03 -1.06
C PRO A 112 -0.63 4.02 -2.19
N ALA A 113 -1.56 3.05 -2.05
CA ALA A 113 -1.84 2.05 -3.08
C ALA A 113 -2.33 2.70 -4.39
N VAL A 114 -3.27 3.64 -4.29
CA VAL A 114 -3.77 4.39 -5.46
C VAL A 114 -2.65 5.19 -6.11
N ILE A 115 -1.84 5.90 -5.32
CA ILE A 115 -0.71 6.70 -5.82
C ILE A 115 0.28 5.82 -6.58
N VAL A 116 0.74 4.71 -5.98
CA VAL A 116 1.74 3.82 -6.60
C VAL A 116 1.22 3.17 -7.88
N LEU A 117 -0.03 2.69 -7.90
CA LEU A 117 -0.63 2.14 -9.13
C LEU A 117 -0.67 3.20 -10.24
N ARG A 118 -1.06 4.44 -9.93
CA ARG A 118 -1.05 5.54 -10.89
C ARG A 118 0.36 5.90 -11.37
N THR A 119 1.33 5.98 -10.46
CA THR A 119 2.73 6.25 -10.81
C THR A 119 3.24 5.23 -11.81
N LEU A 120 3.06 3.93 -11.51
CA LEU A 120 3.54 2.86 -12.39
C LEU A 120 2.79 2.83 -13.75
N LYS A 121 1.50 3.20 -13.77
CA LYS A 121 0.74 3.40 -15.02
C LYS A 121 1.24 4.59 -15.83
N LYS A 122 1.47 5.76 -15.22
CA LYS A 122 2.04 6.96 -15.88
C LYS A 122 3.47 6.74 -16.38
N MET A 123 4.19 5.80 -15.77
CA MET A 123 5.50 5.32 -16.26
C MET A 123 5.38 4.28 -17.37
N ASN A 124 4.18 3.79 -17.70
CA ASN A 124 3.91 2.72 -18.66
C ASN A 124 4.70 1.42 -18.37
N CYS A 125 5.03 1.18 -17.09
CA CYS A 125 5.82 0.03 -16.68
C CYS A 125 4.98 -1.05 -15.99
N LEU A 126 3.82 -0.71 -15.40
CA LEU A 126 3.00 -1.67 -14.65
C LEU A 126 2.50 -2.84 -15.53
N GLN A 127 2.76 -4.09 -15.11
CA GLN A 127 2.36 -5.28 -15.86
C GLN A 127 1.25 -6.08 -15.17
N ARG A 128 1.50 -6.55 -13.95
CA ARG A 128 0.60 -7.44 -13.22
C ARG A 128 0.88 -7.41 -11.72
N CYS A 129 -0.11 -7.82 -10.94
CA CYS A 129 0.04 -8.11 -9.52
C CYS A 129 0.24 -9.62 -9.31
N ILE A 130 1.12 -10.00 -8.38
CA ILE A 130 1.25 -11.37 -7.86
C ILE A 130 0.81 -11.37 -6.41
N ALA A 131 -0.16 -12.22 -6.08
CA ALA A 131 -0.54 -12.50 -4.70
C ALA A 131 0.54 -13.34 -4.02
N VAL A 132 1.14 -12.79 -2.96
CA VAL A 132 2.17 -13.48 -2.16
C VAL A 132 1.53 -14.23 -0.99
N GLY A 133 0.56 -13.59 -0.33
CA GLY A 133 -0.13 -14.17 0.80
C GLY A 133 -1.28 -13.30 1.27
N TYR A 134 -2.15 -13.90 2.08
CA TYR A 134 -3.24 -13.22 2.76
C TYR A 134 -3.53 -13.97 4.08
N GLY A 135 -3.83 -13.22 5.13
CA GLY A 135 -4.24 -13.75 6.42
C GLY A 135 -4.85 -12.68 7.30
N THR A 136 -5.34 -13.07 8.47
CA THR A 136 -5.85 -12.14 9.49
C THR A 136 -5.19 -12.41 10.84
N SER A 137 -5.33 -11.49 11.79
CA SER A 137 -4.85 -11.71 13.16
C SER A 137 -5.46 -12.95 13.83
N ALA A 138 -6.61 -13.46 13.36
CA ALA A 138 -7.19 -14.71 13.85
C ALA A 138 -6.35 -15.94 13.49
N ASP A 139 -5.56 -15.90 12.40
CA ASP A 139 -4.73 -17.03 11.98
C ASP A 139 -3.63 -17.35 13.01
N VAL A 140 -3.26 -16.36 13.83
CA VAL A 140 -2.30 -16.50 14.93
C VAL A 140 -2.98 -16.61 16.28
N SER A 141 -3.99 -15.76 16.57
CA SER A 141 -4.58 -15.67 17.91
C SER A 141 -5.76 -16.61 18.15
N GLY A 142 -6.41 -17.10 17.09
CA GLY A 142 -7.68 -17.83 17.16
C GLY A 142 -8.91 -16.97 17.48
N GLN A 143 -8.75 -15.69 17.84
CA GLN A 143 -9.85 -14.76 18.16
C GLN A 143 -10.46 -14.22 16.86
N LYS A 144 -11.77 -14.40 16.68
CA LYS A 144 -12.47 -14.13 15.40
C LYS A 144 -13.44 -12.97 15.46
N GLU A 145 -13.62 -12.36 16.63
CA GLU A 145 -14.65 -11.34 16.87
C GLU A 145 -14.21 -9.97 16.35
N ARG A 146 -12.89 -9.72 16.34
CA ARG A 146 -12.31 -8.43 16.00
C ARG A 146 -10.88 -8.61 15.49
N VAL A 147 -10.70 -8.60 14.17
CA VAL A 147 -9.41 -8.93 13.55
C VAL A 147 -8.85 -7.80 12.68
N VAL A 148 -7.57 -7.88 12.34
CA VAL A 148 -6.92 -7.06 11.31
C VAL A 148 -6.52 -7.97 10.15
N GLY A 149 -6.72 -7.52 8.92
CA GLY A 149 -6.33 -8.25 7.71
C GLY A 149 -4.95 -7.84 7.21
N TYR A 150 -4.19 -8.80 6.68
CA TYR A 150 -2.83 -8.61 6.17
C TYR A 150 -2.70 -9.23 4.78
N ALA A 151 -2.10 -8.51 3.85
CA ALA A 151 -1.91 -8.98 2.48
C ALA A 151 -0.50 -8.67 1.98
N GLY A 152 0.14 -9.68 1.38
CA GLY A 152 1.37 -9.50 0.60
C GLY A 152 1.03 -9.46 -0.88
N ARG A 153 1.43 -8.39 -1.58
CA ARG A 153 1.26 -8.21 -3.02
C ARG A 153 2.56 -7.71 -3.67
N GLN A 154 2.90 -8.27 -4.82
CA GLN A 154 4.04 -7.86 -5.62
C GLN A 154 3.56 -7.31 -6.97
N LEU A 155 3.79 -6.01 -7.20
CA LEU A 155 3.57 -5.39 -8.49
C LEU A 155 4.79 -5.62 -9.37
N LEU A 156 4.60 -6.25 -10.52
CA LEU A 156 5.65 -6.42 -11.52
C LEU A 156 5.59 -5.29 -12.54
N SER A 157 6.74 -4.68 -12.78
CA SER A 157 6.93 -3.63 -13.76
C SER A 157 7.95 -4.01 -14.84
N LYS A 158 7.76 -3.55 -16.08
CA LYS A 158 8.78 -3.57 -17.13
C LYS A 158 9.83 -2.53 -16.81
N GLY A 159 11.05 -2.96 -16.50
CA GLY A 159 12.19 -2.10 -16.21
C GLY A 159 13.34 -2.92 -15.69
#